data_AF-A0A9P6AQX5-F1
#
_entry.id   AF-A0A9P6AQX5-F1
#
_cell.length_a   1.000
_cell.length_b   1.000
_cell.length_c   1.000
_cell.angle_alpha   90.00
_cell.angle_beta   90.00
_cell.angle_gamma   90.00
#
_symmetry.space_group_name_H-M   'P 1'
#
loop_
_entity.id
_entity.type
_entity.pdbx_description
1 polymer ?
#
loop_
_entity_poly.entity_id
_entity_poly.type
_entity_poly.pdbx_seq_one_letter_code
_entity_poly.pdbx_strand_id
1 'polypeptide(L)'
;MDRATEASVIHFALSPEFKFQQDQVLTICDAGGATIDLATYYVLHLRFRELVQARLATHPAHLDEASLATLAGHSRDQRNQPTKALKTTRSYFDSDAFTLKICMNDILDDAAVGLDHGELVIPGDVLRREVFGPVVEQILHSIASHLQASNLGSDVLLLVGGFSTNDYLFRRITEQFSSSVVSIIRPARGENALCHGGARFGIGSLVSSIIQPQNLFRRVALPAERDDRMMRPVYITNVAGRSLCECRVEYIIRRGASFMKGGRSELRLRKHCSSRYDRTFELVLYTSSGNQKRRYSDQEQGEELCLYRVDLGTYPNFLEQVETSLFGDFYVDFVLGFEMDSAGRIMIALPLIQMLSN
;
A
#
# COMPACT_ATOMS: atom_id res chain seq x y z
N MET A 1 7.42 -3.36 5.35
CA MET A 1 7.31 -1.92 5.06
C MET A 1 6.66 -1.13 6.20
N ASP A 2 6.39 -1.73 7.38
CA ASP A 2 5.12 -1.38 8.05
C ASP A 2 5.23 -1.29 9.59
N ARG A 3 6.20 -2.01 10.18
CA ARG A 3 6.81 -1.61 11.47
C ARG A 3 7.53 -0.27 11.39
N ALA A 4 7.75 0.23 10.17
CA ALA A 4 8.53 1.42 9.92
C ALA A 4 7.78 2.72 10.27
N THR A 5 6.50 2.73 9.97
CA THR A 5 5.60 3.86 10.21
C THR A 5 5.32 4.01 11.70
N GLU A 6 4.97 2.92 12.41
CA GLU A 6 4.77 2.92 13.87
C GLU A 6 6.06 3.28 14.62
N ALA A 7 7.20 2.75 14.21
CA ALA A 7 8.50 3.15 14.75
C ALA A 7 8.70 4.67 14.62
N SER A 8 8.40 5.23 13.46
CA SER A 8 8.50 6.67 13.23
C SER A 8 7.54 7.45 14.17
N VAL A 9 6.29 7.01 14.36
CA VAL A 9 5.37 7.60 15.37
C VAL A 9 6.03 7.63 16.74
N ILE A 10 6.57 6.49 17.20
CA ILE A 10 7.16 6.37 18.54
C ILE A 10 8.34 7.32 18.70
N HIS A 11 9.17 7.48 17.67
CA HIS A 11 10.28 8.43 17.71
C HIS A 11 9.79 9.86 17.96
N PHE A 12 8.78 10.31 17.21
CA PHE A 12 8.28 11.68 17.29
C PHE A 12 7.41 11.92 18.51
N ALA A 13 6.57 10.96 18.90
CA ALA A 13 5.75 11.04 20.10
C ALA A 13 6.59 11.14 21.39
N LEU A 14 7.78 10.54 21.38
CA LEU A 14 8.74 10.63 22.48
C LEU A 14 9.73 11.80 22.33
N SER A 15 9.64 12.60 21.26
CA SER A 15 10.52 13.75 21.07
C SER A 15 9.95 14.95 21.85
N PRO A 16 10.75 15.67 22.64
CA PRO A 16 10.29 16.86 23.36
C PRO A 16 9.86 18.01 22.42
N GLU A 17 10.26 17.95 21.15
CA GLU A 17 9.92 18.92 20.11
C GLU A 17 8.46 18.84 19.66
N PHE A 18 7.82 17.66 19.81
CA PHE A 18 6.45 17.44 19.38
C PHE A 18 5.55 17.12 20.58
N LYS A 19 4.44 17.84 20.69
CA LYS A 19 3.43 17.61 21.72
C LYS A 19 2.14 17.14 21.05
N PHE A 20 1.93 15.84 21.04
CA PHE A 20 0.66 15.26 20.61
C PHE A 20 -0.30 15.25 21.80
N GLN A 21 -1.57 15.56 21.53
CA GLN A 21 -2.64 15.41 22.52
C GLN A 21 -3.19 13.99 22.48
N GLN A 22 -3.76 13.57 23.59
CA GLN A 22 -4.48 12.30 23.67
C GLN A 22 -5.66 12.33 22.68
N ASP A 23 -5.90 11.19 22.02
CA ASP A 23 -6.97 10.98 21.02
C ASP A 23 -6.84 11.75 19.70
N GLN A 24 -5.67 12.34 19.40
CA GLN A 24 -5.40 12.91 18.08
C GLN A 24 -5.26 11.84 16.99
N VAL A 25 -5.85 12.11 15.82
CA VAL A 25 -5.71 11.28 14.64
C VAL A 25 -4.47 11.70 13.86
N LEU A 26 -3.45 10.86 13.91
CA LEU A 26 -2.18 11.07 13.21
C LEU A 26 -2.17 10.32 11.88
N THR A 27 -1.94 11.03 10.78
CA THR A 27 -1.62 10.46 9.48
C THR A 27 -0.12 10.59 9.24
N ILE A 28 0.55 9.49 8.87
CA ILE A 28 1.95 9.52 8.45
C ILE A 28 2.04 9.33 6.94
N CYS A 29 2.74 10.25 6.29
CA CYS A 29 3.22 10.06 4.94
C CYS A 29 4.71 9.72 4.99
N ASP A 30 5.02 8.42 4.88
CA ASP A 30 6.40 7.97 4.71
C ASP A 30 6.80 8.13 3.25
N ALA A 31 7.42 9.26 2.93
CA ALA A 31 8.01 9.55 1.64
C ALA A 31 9.45 8.99 1.60
N GLY A 32 9.67 7.70 1.90
CA GLY A 32 10.98 7.04 1.84
C GLY A 32 10.96 5.52 1.65
N GLY A 33 12.05 4.97 1.10
CA GLY A 33 12.83 3.92 1.75
C GLY A 33 12.70 2.43 1.39
N ALA A 34 11.79 1.98 0.53
CA ALA A 34 11.86 0.62 -0.06
C ALA A 34 10.91 0.42 -1.25
N THR A 35 9.70 0.97 -1.19
CA THR A 35 8.70 0.81 -2.26
C THR A 35 8.36 2.14 -2.89
N ILE A 36 8.36 3.24 -2.12
CA ILE A 36 8.35 4.60 -2.68
C ILE A 36 9.72 4.90 -3.28
N ASP A 37 10.85 4.59 -2.64
CA ASP A 37 12.14 4.80 -3.32
C ASP A 37 12.29 3.98 -4.60
N LEU A 38 11.89 2.70 -4.65
CA LEU A 38 12.01 1.92 -5.89
C LEU A 38 10.97 2.30 -6.93
N ALA A 39 9.69 2.49 -6.56
CA ALA A 39 8.65 2.87 -7.52
C ALA A 39 8.76 4.33 -7.94
N THR A 40 9.04 5.26 -7.01
CA THR A 40 9.31 6.66 -7.34
C THR A 40 10.63 6.80 -8.08
N TYR A 41 11.71 6.12 -7.71
CA TYR A 41 12.93 6.15 -8.52
C TYR A 41 12.73 5.50 -9.88
N TYR A 42 12.00 4.38 -9.96
CA TYR A 42 11.68 3.73 -11.24
C TYR A 42 10.80 4.62 -12.11
N VAL A 43 9.77 5.25 -11.54
CA VAL A 43 8.89 6.20 -12.25
C VAL A 43 9.66 7.46 -12.62
N LEU A 44 10.45 8.05 -11.72
CA LEU A 44 11.33 9.18 -12.02
C LEU A 44 12.33 8.81 -13.12
N HIS A 45 12.93 7.61 -13.05
CA HIS A 45 13.89 7.11 -14.04
C HIS A 45 13.23 6.85 -15.39
N LEU A 46 12.04 6.26 -15.43
CA LEU A 46 11.25 6.08 -16.64
C LEU A 46 10.87 7.42 -17.26
N ARG A 47 10.32 8.35 -16.46
CA ARG A 47 9.95 9.69 -16.93
C ARG A 47 11.16 10.49 -17.40
N PHE A 48 12.27 10.36 -16.70
CA PHE A 48 13.53 10.97 -17.09
C PHE A 48 14.03 10.41 -18.41
N ARG A 49 13.98 9.08 -18.57
CA ARG A 49 14.33 8.40 -19.83
C ARG A 49 13.40 8.83 -20.96
N GLU A 50 12.09 8.86 -20.74
CA GLU A 50 11.09 9.35 -21.71
C GLU A 50 11.39 10.78 -22.14
N LEU A 51 11.71 11.68 -21.19
CA LEU A 51 12.06 13.07 -21.47
C LEU A 51 13.33 13.18 -22.32
N VAL A 52 14.39 12.45 -21.96
CA VAL A 52 15.66 12.44 -22.71
C VAL A 52 15.45 11.85 -24.11
N GLN A 53 14.71 10.75 -24.24
CA GLN A 53 14.40 10.13 -25.53
C GLN A 53 13.57 11.06 -26.42
N ALA A 54 12.58 11.77 -25.87
CA ALA A 54 11.78 12.74 -26.61
C ALA A 54 12.62 13.93 -27.09
N ARG A 55 13.54 14.43 -26.27
CA ARG A 55 14.47 15.51 -26.63
C ARG A 55 15.46 15.09 -27.71
N LEU A 56 16.00 13.87 -27.63
CA LEU A 56 17.01 13.34 -28.55
C LEU A 56 16.41 12.55 -29.72
N ALA A 57 15.11 12.67 -30.00
CA ALA A 57 14.45 11.90 -31.05
C ALA A 57 15.07 12.09 -32.45
N THR A 58 15.69 13.25 -32.70
CA THR A 58 16.42 13.58 -33.94
C THR A 58 17.90 13.15 -33.93
N HIS A 59 18.38 12.57 -32.82
CA HIS A 59 19.79 12.21 -32.58
C HIS A 59 19.92 10.70 -32.20
N PRO A 60 19.69 9.77 -33.15
CA PRO A 60 19.56 8.33 -32.86
C PRO A 60 20.83 7.67 -32.32
N ALA A 61 22.01 8.25 -32.57
CA ALA A 61 23.30 7.76 -32.07
C ALA A 61 23.37 7.69 -30.53
N HIS A 62 22.52 8.44 -29.83
CA HIS A 62 22.51 8.52 -28.36
C HIS A 62 21.26 7.91 -27.72
N LEU A 63 20.40 7.30 -28.53
CA LEU A 63 19.29 6.46 -28.07
C LEU A 63 19.70 5.00 -27.93
N ASP A 64 20.97 4.68 -28.21
CA ASP A 64 21.52 3.34 -28.05
C ASP A 64 21.61 2.96 -26.56
N GLU A 65 21.62 1.65 -26.31
CA GLU A 65 21.56 1.13 -24.95
C GLU A 65 22.79 1.53 -24.12
N ALA A 66 23.93 1.77 -24.77
CA ALA A 66 25.16 2.22 -24.11
C ALA A 66 25.12 3.69 -23.67
N SER A 67 24.61 4.62 -24.50
CA SER A 67 24.44 6.02 -24.11
C SER A 67 23.35 6.17 -23.05
N LEU A 68 22.24 5.43 -23.18
CA LEU A 68 21.19 5.36 -22.18
C LEU A 68 21.65 4.70 -20.86
N ALA A 69 22.57 3.73 -20.93
CA ALA A 69 23.20 3.16 -19.74
C ALA A 69 24.16 4.15 -19.05
N THR A 70 24.76 5.07 -19.79
CA THR A 70 25.60 6.15 -19.22
C THR A 70 24.73 7.17 -18.48
N LEU A 71 23.56 7.49 -19.04
CA LEU A 71 22.48 8.22 -18.36
C LEU A 71 22.00 7.50 -17.09
N ALA A 72 21.85 6.17 -17.15
CA ALA A 72 21.50 5.34 -16.00
C ALA A 72 22.65 5.17 -14.98
N GLY A 73 23.91 5.23 -15.41
CA GLY A 73 25.12 5.15 -14.58
C GLY A 73 25.39 6.43 -13.80
N HIS A 74 24.95 7.59 -14.30
CA HIS A 74 24.81 8.80 -13.49
C HIS A 74 23.75 8.63 -12.37
N SER A 75 22.94 7.58 -12.39
CA SER A 75 22.01 7.20 -11.31
C SER A 75 22.57 6.19 -10.29
N ARG A 76 23.67 5.49 -10.61
CA ARG A 76 24.17 4.34 -9.85
C ARG A 76 25.71 4.34 -9.78
N ASP A 77 26.28 4.77 -8.66
CA ASP A 77 27.64 4.35 -8.27
C ASP A 77 27.57 2.90 -7.75
N GLN A 78 28.56 2.07 -8.10
CA GLN A 78 28.73 0.66 -7.71
C GLN A 78 28.92 0.45 -6.19
N ARG A 79 28.70 1.49 -5.38
CA ARG A 79 28.81 1.49 -3.91
C ARG A 79 27.54 1.94 -3.19
N ASN A 80 26.37 1.83 -3.83
CA ASN A 80 25.08 2.25 -3.23
C ASN A 80 25.06 3.72 -2.76
N GLN A 81 25.86 4.59 -3.37
CA GLN A 81 25.74 6.04 -3.17
C GLN A 81 25.13 6.69 -4.41
N PRO A 82 24.16 7.62 -4.27
CA PRO A 82 23.77 8.48 -5.38
C PRO A 82 25.02 9.23 -5.85
N THR A 83 25.25 9.25 -7.16
CA THR A 83 26.35 10.00 -7.76
C THR A 83 26.28 11.47 -7.33
N LYS A 84 27.40 12.17 -7.44
CA LYS A 84 27.51 13.60 -7.13
C LYS A 84 26.44 14.45 -7.86
N ALA A 85 25.97 14.01 -9.03
CA ALA A 85 24.92 14.66 -9.83
C ALA A 85 23.50 14.51 -9.23
N LEU A 86 23.23 13.42 -8.51
CA LEU A 86 21.96 13.16 -7.81
C LEU A 86 21.91 13.74 -6.39
N LYS A 87 23.07 13.87 -5.75
CA LYS A 87 23.20 14.63 -4.49
C LYS A 87 22.95 16.13 -4.69
N THR A 88 23.36 16.70 -5.83
CA THR A 88 23.03 18.09 -6.21
C THR A 88 21.56 18.27 -6.60
N THR A 89 20.87 17.25 -7.12
CA THR A 89 19.43 17.39 -7.42
C THR A 89 18.60 17.49 -6.14
N ARG A 90 18.97 16.80 -5.07
CA ARG A 90 18.23 16.83 -3.77
C ARG A 90 18.03 18.22 -3.15
N SER A 91 18.86 19.21 -3.49
CA SER A 91 18.89 20.53 -2.86
C SER A 91 18.38 21.69 -3.74
N TYR A 92 18.02 21.46 -5.00
CA TYR A 92 17.86 22.56 -5.98
C TYR A 92 16.54 22.56 -6.77
N PHE A 93 15.50 21.87 -6.31
CA PHE A 93 14.20 21.85 -7.02
C PHE A 93 13.32 23.08 -6.81
N ASP A 94 13.73 23.98 -5.92
CA ASP A 94 12.92 25.11 -5.47
C ASP A 94 13.05 26.36 -6.35
N SER A 95 14.05 26.42 -7.25
CA SER A 95 14.19 27.53 -8.19
C SER A 95 13.92 27.10 -9.63
N ASP A 96 13.30 27.96 -10.44
CA ASP A 96 13.17 27.75 -11.90
C ASP A 96 14.51 27.83 -12.63
N ALA A 97 15.59 28.16 -11.90
CA ALA A 97 16.90 28.51 -12.45
C ALA A 97 17.91 27.36 -12.41
N PHE A 98 17.54 26.15 -11.98
CA PHE A 98 18.48 25.03 -12.04
C PHE A 98 18.47 24.38 -13.43
N THR A 99 19.62 23.88 -13.86
CA THR A 99 19.76 23.09 -15.09
C THR A 99 20.43 21.76 -14.75
N LEU A 100 19.91 20.67 -15.32
CA LEU A 100 20.56 19.37 -15.24
C LEU A 100 21.42 19.18 -16.49
N LYS A 101 22.71 18.95 -16.29
CA LYS A 101 23.67 18.68 -17.35
C LYS A 101 24.02 17.20 -17.37
N ILE A 102 23.93 16.57 -18.54
CA ILE A 102 24.25 15.16 -18.73
C ILE A 102 25.33 15.07 -19.80
N CYS A 103 26.50 14.51 -19.45
CA CYS A 103 27.55 14.28 -20.43
C CYS A 103 27.11 13.23 -21.46
N MET A 104 27.24 13.58 -22.72
CA MET A 104 26.98 12.77 -23.89
C MET A 104 28.27 12.69 -24.71
N ASN A 105 28.64 11.50 -25.17
CA ASN A 105 29.89 11.35 -25.93
C ASN A 105 29.72 11.94 -27.35
N ASP A 106 30.66 12.80 -27.76
CA ASP A 106 30.89 13.27 -29.13
C ASP A 106 29.64 13.67 -29.93
N ILE A 107 29.00 14.78 -29.55
CA ILE A 107 27.89 15.38 -30.30
C ILE A 107 28.28 16.76 -30.83
N LEU A 108 27.83 17.08 -32.05
CA LEU A 108 27.67 18.45 -32.51
C LEU A 108 26.60 19.16 -31.67
N ASP A 109 26.89 20.39 -31.25
CA ASP A 109 25.95 21.20 -30.47
C ASP A 109 24.63 21.39 -31.24
N ASP A 110 23.51 21.21 -30.53
CA ASP A 110 22.16 21.50 -31.04
C ASP A 110 21.34 22.16 -29.92
N ALA A 111 21.28 23.50 -30.00
CA ALA A 111 20.56 24.32 -29.06
C ALA A 111 19.03 24.04 -29.03
N ALA A 112 18.44 23.49 -30.10
CA ALA A 112 17.01 23.21 -30.14
C ALA A 112 16.62 22.06 -29.20
N VAL A 113 17.51 21.10 -29.00
CA VAL A 113 17.32 19.95 -28.10
C VAL A 113 18.05 20.11 -26.76
N GLY A 114 18.86 21.17 -26.62
CA GLY A 114 19.60 21.50 -25.40
C GLY A 114 20.98 20.85 -25.33
N LEU A 115 21.57 20.49 -26.47
CA LEU A 115 22.93 19.95 -26.55
C LEU A 115 23.93 21.10 -26.68
N ASP A 116 24.83 21.20 -25.70
CA ASP A 116 25.86 22.23 -25.60
C ASP A 116 27.16 21.62 -25.06
N HIS A 117 28.22 21.64 -25.86
CA HIS A 117 29.55 21.10 -25.55
C HIS A 117 29.54 19.63 -25.09
N GLY A 118 28.77 18.79 -25.77
CA GLY A 118 28.60 17.39 -25.39
C GLY A 118 27.83 17.19 -24.09
N GLU A 119 27.09 18.20 -23.61
CA GLU A 119 26.18 18.07 -22.48
C GLU A 119 24.72 18.28 -22.91
N LEU A 120 23.81 17.41 -22.47
CA LEU A 120 22.38 17.67 -22.53
C LEU A 120 21.96 18.52 -21.33
N VAL A 121 21.53 19.76 -21.60
CA VAL A 121 21.08 20.74 -20.62
C VAL A 121 19.56 20.73 -20.54
N ILE A 122 19.01 20.24 -19.42
CA ILE A 122 17.57 20.21 -19.16
C ILE A 122 17.21 21.35 -18.18
N PRO A 123 16.36 22.31 -18.59
CA PRO A 123 15.84 23.35 -17.70
C PRO A 123 15.02 22.79 -16.53
N GLY A 124 15.13 23.45 -15.37
CA GLY A 124 14.51 23.01 -14.13
C GLY A 124 12.98 23.05 -14.15
N ASP A 125 12.37 23.99 -14.87
CA ASP A 125 10.93 24.06 -15.09
C ASP A 125 10.41 22.86 -15.89
N VAL A 126 11.13 22.46 -16.94
CA VAL A 126 10.83 21.27 -17.76
C VAL A 126 10.95 20.02 -16.90
N LEU A 127 12.06 19.88 -16.16
CA LEU A 127 12.25 18.72 -15.30
C LEU A 127 11.17 18.64 -14.21
N ARG A 128 10.79 19.79 -13.63
CA ARG A 128 9.69 19.86 -12.67
C ARG A 128 8.36 19.45 -13.29
N ARG A 129 8.02 19.96 -14.48
CA ARG A 129 6.73 19.70 -15.13
C ARG A 129 6.61 18.25 -15.63
N GLU A 130 7.63 17.75 -16.29
CA GLU A 130 7.56 16.47 -17.03
C GLU A 130 7.94 15.26 -16.17
N VAL A 131 8.76 15.45 -15.12
CA VAL A 131 9.29 14.33 -14.31
C VAL A 131 8.76 14.38 -12.88
N PHE A 132 8.97 15.49 -12.15
CA PHE A 132 8.65 15.53 -10.72
C PHE A 132 7.18 15.79 -10.41
N GLY A 133 6.53 16.68 -11.17
CA GLY A 133 5.12 17.03 -11.00
C GLY A 133 4.22 15.79 -10.96
N PRO A 134 4.28 14.88 -11.96
CA PRO A 134 3.48 13.66 -11.96
C PRO A 134 3.70 12.77 -10.73
N VAL A 135 4.92 12.69 -10.21
CA VAL A 135 5.24 11.91 -9.00
C VAL A 135 4.65 12.57 -7.76
N VAL A 136 4.78 13.89 -7.63
CA VAL A 136 4.19 14.64 -6.52
C VAL A 136 2.67 14.54 -6.56
N GLU A 137 2.03 14.64 -7.72
CA GLU A 137 0.57 14.44 -7.87
C GLU A 137 0.12 13.06 -7.37
N GLN A 138 0.90 12.00 -7.65
CA GLN A 138 0.57 10.66 -7.14
C GLN A 138 0.60 10.61 -5.61
N ILE A 139 1.62 11.22 -4.98
CA ILE A 139 1.72 11.29 -3.51
C ILE A 139 0.54 12.06 -2.95
N LEU A 140 0.20 13.21 -3.52
CA LEU A 140 -0.94 14.02 -3.12
C LEU A 140 -2.26 13.23 -3.24
N HIS A 141 -2.47 12.53 -4.36
CA HIS A 141 -3.64 11.68 -4.54
C HIS A 141 -3.72 10.55 -3.51
N SER A 142 -2.58 9.91 -3.18
CA SER A 142 -2.53 8.87 -2.14
C SER A 142 -2.89 9.42 -0.76
N ILE A 143 -2.37 10.59 -0.37
CA ILE A 143 -2.72 11.25 0.90
C ILE A 143 -4.22 11.56 0.91
N ALA A 144 -4.75 12.19 -0.15
CA ALA A 144 -6.17 12.52 -0.26
C ALA A 144 -7.08 11.28 -0.16
N SER A 145 -6.73 10.19 -0.86
CA SER A 145 -7.45 8.92 -0.82
C SER A 145 -7.45 8.29 0.57
N HIS A 146 -6.33 8.41 1.30
CA HIS A 146 -6.24 7.92 2.68
C HIS A 146 -7.14 8.73 3.61
N LEU A 147 -7.05 10.06 3.56
CA LEU A 147 -7.86 10.97 4.37
C LEU A 147 -9.36 10.81 4.11
N GLN A 148 -9.77 10.58 2.86
CA GLN A 148 -11.17 10.34 2.50
C GLN A 148 -11.69 8.96 2.95
N ALA A 149 -10.81 7.96 3.08
CA ALA A 149 -11.20 6.63 3.50
C ALA A 149 -11.35 6.51 5.03
N SER A 150 -10.68 7.37 5.79
CA SER A 150 -10.86 7.48 7.23
C SER A 150 -12.06 8.35 7.57
N ASN A 151 -13.04 7.81 8.29
CA ASN A 151 -14.18 8.60 8.81
C ASN A 151 -13.79 9.53 9.98
N LEU A 152 -12.53 9.45 10.43
CA LEU A 152 -12.04 10.13 11.63
C LEU A 152 -11.35 11.47 11.33
N GLY A 153 -11.15 11.82 10.05
CA GLY A 153 -10.34 12.98 9.67
C GLY A 153 -8.85 12.80 10.01
N SER A 154 -8.09 13.89 9.99
CA SER A 154 -6.68 13.89 10.38
C SER A 154 -6.33 15.21 11.05
N ASP A 155 -5.89 15.14 12.31
CA ASP A 155 -5.45 16.32 13.05
C ASP A 155 -4.02 16.69 12.65
N VAL A 156 -3.18 15.68 12.46
CA VAL A 156 -1.77 15.87 12.16
C VAL A 156 -1.35 15.02 10.97
N LEU A 157 -0.75 15.65 9.95
CA LEU A 157 -0.05 14.98 8.87
C LEU A 157 1.45 15.10 9.07
N LEU A 158 2.10 13.98 9.39
CA LEU A 158 3.53 13.91 9.63
C LEU A 158 4.25 13.37 8.39
N LEU A 159 5.14 14.17 7.81
CA LEU A 159 5.90 13.82 6.63
C LEU A 159 7.28 13.29 7.02
N VAL A 160 7.56 12.02 6.74
CA VAL A 160 8.80 11.31 7.12
C VAL A 160 9.44 10.66 5.89
N GLY A 161 10.66 10.14 5.99
CA GLY A 161 11.35 9.47 4.87
C GLY A 161 12.19 10.39 3.99
N GLY A 162 13.04 9.83 3.13
CA GLY A 162 14.11 10.56 2.44
C GLY A 162 13.68 11.58 1.38
N PHE A 163 12.44 11.53 0.90
CA PHE A 163 11.85 12.50 -0.02
C PHE A 163 11.02 13.58 0.73
N SER A 164 10.72 13.38 2.01
CA SER A 164 10.09 14.41 2.85
C SER A 164 10.91 15.69 2.96
N THR A 165 12.24 15.59 2.80
CA THR A 165 13.16 16.73 2.84
C THR A 165 13.04 17.63 1.62
N ASN A 166 12.27 17.24 0.59
CA ASN A 166 12.07 18.04 -0.61
C ASN A 166 11.10 19.20 -0.33
N ASP A 167 11.56 20.44 -0.49
CA ASP A 167 10.75 21.64 -0.22
C ASP A 167 9.56 21.80 -1.18
N TYR A 168 9.73 21.40 -2.46
CA TYR A 168 8.63 21.42 -3.42
C TYR A 168 7.50 20.48 -3.00
N LEU A 169 7.81 19.24 -2.61
CA LEU A 169 6.82 18.29 -2.07
C LEU A 169 6.13 18.85 -0.84
N PHE A 170 6.89 19.35 0.13
CA PHE A 170 6.33 19.90 1.37
C PHE A 170 5.39 21.08 1.10
N ARG A 171 5.78 21.99 0.20
CA ARG A 171 4.94 23.11 -0.23
C ARG A 171 3.65 22.64 -0.88
N ARG A 172 3.72 21.72 -1.85
CA ARG A 172 2.54 21.17 -2.55
C ARG A 172 1.58 20.46 -1.58
N ILE A 173 2.09 19.68 -0.63
CA ILE A 173 1.29 19.05 0.43
C ILE A 173 0.61 20.11 1.30
N THR A 174 1.35 21.14 1.71
CA THR A 174 0.83 22.23 2.55
C THR A 174 -0.26 23.01 1.83
N GLU A 175 -0.03 23.38 0.57
CA GLU A 175 -1.00 24.07 -0.28
C GLU A 175 -2.30 23.26 -0.42
N GLN A 176 -2.21 21.93 -0.60
CA GLN A 176 -3.39 21.09 -0.84
C GLN A 176 -4.16 20.72 0.43
N PHE A 177 -3.47 20.49 1.56
CA PHE A 177 -4.08 19.88 2.74
C PHE A 177 -4.23 20.81 3.95
N SER A 178 -3.65 22.01 3.95
CA SER A 178 -3.74 22.96 5.08
C SER A 178 -5.18 23.37 5.45
N SER A 179 -6.14 23.24 4.55
CA SER A 179 -7.56 23.48 4.80
C SER A 179 -8.29 22.32 5.47
N SER A 180 -7.71 21.11 5.45
CA SER A 180 -8.35 19.86 5.90
C SER A 180 -7.60 19.16 7.04
N VAL A 181 -6.31 19.46 7.22
CA VAL A 181 -5.46 18.93 8.28
C VAL A 181 -5.00 20.10 9.16
N VAL A 182 -5.18 19.97 10.48
CA VAL A 182 -4.89 21.05 11.44
C VAL A 182 -3.40 21.37 11.50
N SER A 183 -2.54 20.36 11.46
CA SER A 183 -1.08 20.54 11.51
C SER A 183 -0.36 19.65 10.51
N ILE A 184 0.44 20.26 9.64
CA ILE A 184 1.33 19.54 8.72
C ILE A 184 2.75 19.72 9.22
N ILE A 185 3.38 18.61 9.61
CA ILE A 185 4.67 18.60 10.29
C ILE A 185 5.69 17.88 9.42
N ARG A 186 6.81 18.54 9.15
CA ARG A 186 8.02 17.93 8.58
C ARG A 186 9.14 17.97 9.63
N PRO A 187 9.38 16.85 10.35
CA PRO A 187 10.37 16.83 11.41
C PRO A 187 11.79 16.97 10.89
N ALA A 188 12.66 17.57 11.72
CA ALA A 188 14.10 17.53 11.47
C ALA A 188 14.59 16.07 11.47
N ARG A 189 15.42 15.70 10.50
CA ARG A 189 15.94 14.34 10.33
C ARG A 189 14.86 13.27 10.14
N GLY A 190 13.75 13.63 9.47
CA GLY A 190 12.66 12.71 9.13
C GLY A 190 13.13 11.45 8.36
N GLU A 191 14.27 11.53 7.68
CA GLU A 191 14.93 10.40 7.01
C GLU A 191 15.45 9.32 7.97
N ASN A 192 15.70 9.65 9.25
CA ASN A 192 16.22 8.72 10.27
C ASN A 192 15.15 8.26 11.26
N ALA A 193 13.91 8.74 11.12
CA ALA A 193 12.80 8.48 12.03
C ALA A 193 12.57 6.99 12.27
N LEU A 194 12.67 6.20 11.20
CA LEU A 194 12.57 4.75 11.23
C LEU A 194 13.60 4.10 12.16
N CYS A 195 14.87 4.44 12.00
CA CYS A 195 15.96 3.83 12.76
C CYS A 195 15.87 4.19 14.25
N HIS A 196 15.62 5.47 14.55
CA HIS A 196 15.44 5.91 15.94
C HIS A 196 14.18 5.34 16.57
N GLY A 197 13.11 5.21 15.79
CA GLY A 197 11.87 4.58 16.18
C GLY A 197 12.03 3.11 16.52
N GLY A 198 12.75 2.36 15.67
CA GLY A 198 13.05 0.95 15.87
C GLY A 198 13.85 0.69 17.15
N ALA A 199 14.82 1.56 17.46
CA ALA A 199 15.56 1.50 18.72
C ALA A 199 14.68 1.76 19.95
N ARG A 200 13.60 2.55 19.80
CA ARG A 200 12.64 2.89 20.86
C ARG A 200 11.42 1.96 20.91
N PHE A 201 11.24 1.10 19.91
CA PHE A 201 10.07 0.23 19.73
C PHE A 201 9.85 -0.74 20.91
N GLY A 202 10.90 -1.03 21.69
CA GLY A 202 10.84 -1.88 22.89
C GLY A 202 10.32 -1.18 24.15
N ILE A 203 10.07 0.14 24.13
CA ILE A 203 9.73 0.93 25.34
C ILE A 203 8.21 0.93 25.63
N GLY A 204 7.40 0.36 24.75
CA GLY A 204 5.95 0.22 24.93
C GLY A 204 5.16 0.69 23.70
N SER A 205 3.87 0.34 23.66
CA SER A 205 2.99 0.73 22.56
C SER A 205 2.32 2.08 22.85
N LEU A 206 2.70 3.11 22.12
CA LEU A 206 2.01 4.42 22.15
C LEU A 206 0.82 4.50 21.20
N VAL A 207 0.72 3.57 20.24
CA VAL A 207 -0.41 3.47 19.30
C VAL A 207 -1.50 2.59 19.90
N SER A 208 -2.70 3.16 20.09
CA SER A 208 -3.87 2.49 20.65
C SER A 208 -4.72 1.78 19.60
N SER A 209 -4.84 2.36 18.41
CA SER A 209 -5.65 1.83 17.31
C SER A 209 -5.06 2.14 15.93
N ILE A 210 -5.38 1.28 14.96
CA ILE A 210 -4.95 1.38 13.56
C ILE A 210 -6.16 1.39 12.64
N ILE A 211 -6.11 2.21 11.60
CA ILE A 211 -7.13 2.26 10.55
C ILE A 211 -6.73 1.30 9.43
N GLN A 212 -7.62 0.37 9.10
CA GLN A 212 -7.38 -0.62 8.06
C GLN A 212 -7.26 0.05 6.68
N PRO A 213 -6.12 -0.09 5.97
CA PRO A 213 -5.89 0.61 4.70
C PRO A 213 -6.60 -0.04 3.51
N GLN A 214 -6.97 -1.33 3.60
CA GLN A 214 -7.56 -2.10 2.51
C GLN A 214 -8.73 -2.96 2.96
N ASN A 215 -9.69 -3.21 2.09
CA ASN A 215 -10.69 -4.24 2.36
C ASN A 215 -10.03 -5.61 2.44
N LEU A 216 -10.49 -6.44 3.36
CA LEU A 216 -10.30 -7.88 3.34
C LEU A 216 -11.65 -8.52 3.06
N PHE A 217 -11.71 -9.35 2.03
CA PHE A 217 -12.94 -10.00 1.65
C PHE A 217 -12.70 -11.37 1.07
N ARG A 218 -13.80 -12.10 0.90
CA ARG A 218 -13.82 -13.39 0.20
C ARG A 218 -14.96 -13.45 -0.80
N ARG A 219 -14.80 -14.34 -1.76
CA ARG A 219 -15.87 -14.74 -2.69
C ARG A 219 -16.68 -15.84 -2.03
N VAL A 220 -18.01 -15.71 -2.06
CA VAL A 220 -18.93 -16.65 -1.42
C VAL A 220 -20.08 -16.99 -2.36
N ALA A 221 -20.53 -18.25 -2.29
CA ALA A 221 -21.79 -18.66 -2.88
C ALA A 221 -22.90 -18.52 -1.83
N LEU A 222 -23.88 -17.66 -2.09
CA LEU A 222 -25.01 -17.41 -1.19
C LEU A 222 -26.34 -17.70 -1.91
N PRO A 223 -27.43 -18.00 -1.19
CA PRO A 223 -28.75 -18.13 -1.79
C PRO A 223 -29.09 -16.95 -2.68
N ALA A 224 -29.48 -17.23 -3.93
CA ALA A 224 -29.71 -16.20 -4.94
C ALA A 224 -30.93 -15.34 -4.58
N GLU A 225 -30.70 -14.04 -4.49
CA GLU A 225 -31.74 -13.03 -4.25
C GLU A 225 -32.33 -12.51 -5.58
N ARG A 226 -33.32 -11.60 -5.48
CA ARG A 226 -33.94 -11.00 -6.67
C ARG A 226 -32.93 -10.21 -7.51
N ASP A 227 -32.08 -9.43 -6.84
CA ASP A 227 -31.05 -8.62 -7.49
C ASP A 227 -30.03 -9.48 -8.23
N ASP A 228 -29.67 -10.64 -7.67
CA ASP A 228 -28.73 -11.56 -8.31
C ASP A 228 -29.34 -12.13 -9.59
N ARG A 229 -30.63 -12.49 -9.56
CA ARG A 229 -31.37 -12.98 -10.75
C ARG A 229 -31.49 -11.94 -11.86
N MET A 230 -31.57 -10.67 -11.48
CA MET A 230 -31.70 -9.57 -12.44
C MET A 230 -30.34 -9.14 -13.00
N MET A 231 -29.36 -8.97 -12.12
CA MET A 231 -28.07 -8.35 -12.47
C MET A 231 -27.00 -9.37 -12.85
N ARG A 232 -27.06 -10.59 -12.31
CA ARG A 232 -26.03 -11.62 -12.44
C ARG A 232 -26.62 -13.04 -12.65
N PRO A 233 -27.60 -13.23 -13.56
CA PRO A 233 -28.25 -14.54 -13.76
C PRO A 233 -27.27 -15.64 -14.18
N VAL A 234 -26.20 -15.30 -14.91
CA VAL A 234 -25.17 -16.25 -15.37
C VAL A 234 -24.39 -16.88 -14.22
N TYR A 235 -24.31 -16.21 -13.07
CA TYR A 235 -23.62 -16.70 -11.89
C TYR A 235 -24.55 -17.47 -10.94
N ILE A 236 -25.77 -17.80 -11.38
CA ILE A 236 -26.72 -18.56 -10.58
C ILE A 236 -26.65 -20.03 -10.94
N THR A 237 -26.30 -20.85 -9.96
CA THR A 237 -26.29 -22.31 -10.07
C THR A 237 -27.34 -22.93 -9.14
N ASN A 238 -27.91 -24.06 -9.55
CA ASN A 238 -28.89 -24.78 -8.74
C ASN A 238 -28.22 -26.02 -8.13
N VAL A 239 -28.07 -26.04 -6.81
CA VAL A 239 -27.47 -27.15 -6.07
C VAL A 239 -28.50 -27.68 -5.08
N ALA A 240 -28.84 -28.98 -5.19
CA ALA A 240 -29.84 -29.65 -4.34
C ALA A 240 -31.17 -28.87 -4.23
N GLY A 241 -31.65 -28.33 -5.35
CA GLY A 241 -32.90 -27.55 -5.42
C GLY A 241 -32.82 -26.12 -4.89
N ARG A 242 -31.63 -25.64 -4.49
CA ARG A 242 -31.40 -24.26 -4.06
C ARG A 242 -30.61 -23.48 -5.10
N SER A 243 -31.13 -22.32 -5.51
CA SER A 243 -30.40 -21.40 -6.37
C SER A 243 -29.36 -20.62 -5.56
N LEU A 244 -28.09 -20.68 -5.95
CA LEU A 244 -26.97 -20.00 -5.32
C LEU A 244 -26.34 -19.02 -6.33
N CYS A 245 -25.95 -17.82 -5.87
CA CYS A 245 -25.14 -16.88 -6.65
C CYS A 245 -23.67 -17.02 -6.25
N GLU A 246 -22.83 -17.48 -7.17
CA GLU A 246 -21.43 -17.86 -6.90
C GLU A 246 -20.45 -16.68 -6.86
N CYS A 247 -20.89 -15.49 -7.29
CA CYS A 247 -20.04 -14.31 -7.39
C CYS A 247 -20.29 -13.27 -6.29
N ARG A 248 -20.87 -13.64 -5.14
CA ARG A 248 -21.10 -12.68 -4.05
C ARG A 248 -19.80 -12.39 -3.30
N VAL A 249 -19.70 -11.17 -2.77
CA VAL A 249 -18.58 -10.73 -1.94
C VAL A 249 -19.03 -10.62 -0.49
N GLU A 250 -18.25 -11.20 0.42
CA GLU A 250 -18.37 -10.99 1.85
C GLU A 250 -17.12 -10.28 2.38
N TYR A 251 -17.29 -9.05 2.86
CA TYR A 251 -16.22 -8.29 3.50
C TYR A 251 -16.05 -8.80 4.93
N ILE A 252 -14.83 -9.23 5.22
CA ILE A 252 -14.40 -9.63 6.57
C ILE A 252 -13.97 -8.37 7.31
N ILE A 253 -13.18 -7.50 6.66
CA ILE A 253 -12.75 -6.21 7.20
C ILE A 253 -12.92 -5.15 6.11
N ARG A 254 -13.44 -3.98 6.47
CA ARG A 254 -13.59 -2.84 5.56
C ARG A 254 -12.40 -1.90 5.66
N ARG A 255 -11.98 -1.33 4.52
CA ARG A 255 -11.09 -0.18 4.49
C ARG A 255 -11.71 0.95 5.36
N GLY A 256 -10.88 1.59 6.18
CA GLY A 256 -11.31 2.62 7.12
C GLY A 256 -11.78 2.11 8.48
N ALA A 257 -11.91 0.79 8.68
CA ALA A 257 -12.26 0.23 9.98
C ALA A 257 -11.12 0.46 11.00
N SER A 258 -11.47 0.88 12.21
CA SER A 258 -10.52 1.07 13.31
C SER A 258 -10.40 -0.20 14.14
N PHE A 259 -9.17 -0.63 14.39
CA PHE A 259 -8.85 -1.79 15.21
C PHE A 259 -7.98 -1.38 16.39
N MET A 260 -8.43 -1.69 17.60
CA MET A 260 -7.59 -1.58 18.79
C MET A 260 -6.43 -2.57 18.70
N LYS A 261 -5.26 -2.19 19.21
CA LYS A 261 -4.10 -3.10 19.24
C LYS A 261 -4.44 -4.35 20.06
N GLY A 262 -4.29 -5.53 19.43
CA GLY A 262 -4.71 -6.82 20.02
C GLY A 262 -6.19 -7.16 19.82
N GLY A 263 -6.96 -6.31 19.14
CA GLY A 263 -8.33 -6.60 18.71
C GLY A 263 -8.37 -7.70 17.65
N ARG A 264 -9.41 -8.54 17.71
CA ARG A 264 -9.63 -9.66 16.79
C ARG A 264 -10.93 -9.47 16.03
N SER A 265 -10.91 -9.66 14.71
CA SER A 265 -12.10 -9.87 13.91
C SER A 265 -12.32 -11.36 13.73
N GLU A 266 -13.56 -11.83 13.88
CA GLU A 266 -13.89 -13.24 13.73
C GLU A 266 -14.71 -13.47 12.46
N LEU A 267 -14.40 -14.54 11.74
CA LEU A 267 -15.21 -15.06 10.65
C LEU A 267 -15.72 -16.44 11.03
N ARG A 268 -17.03 -16.57 11.16
CA ARG A 268 -17.69 -17.85 11.39
C ARG A 268 -17.83 -18.60 10.08
N LEU A 269 -17.39 -19.85 10.08
CA LEU A 269 -17.31 -20.71 8.91
C LEU A 269 -18.04 -22.01 9.19
N ARG A 270 -18.67 -22.55 8.15
CA ARG A 270 -19.30 -23.87 8.15
C ARG A 270 -18.79 -24.65 6.96
N LYS A 271 -18.30 -25.86 7.19
CA LYS A 271 -17.91 -26.80 6.13
C LYS A 271 -18.88 -27.98 6.10
N HIS A 272 -19.40 -28.30 4.91
CA HIS A 272 -20.03 -29.59 4.62
C HIS A 272 -18.94 -30.64 4.41
N CYS A 273 -19.08 -31.78 5.09
CA CYS A 273 -18.15 -32.90 5.01
C CYS A 273 -18.92 -34.12 4.51
N SER A 274 -18.58 -34.58 3.31
CA SER A 274 -19.20 -35.75 2.68
C SER A 274 -18.81 -37.07 3.34
N SER A 275 -17.69 -37.09 4.07
CA SER A 275 -17.21 -38.25 4.83
C SER A 275 -16.19 -37.82 5.88
N ARG A 276 -15.79 -38.75 6.75
CA ARG A 276 -14.70 -38.55 7.71
C ARG A 276 -13.34 -38.19 7.10
N TYR A 277 -13.15 -38.45 5.80
CA TYR A 277 -11.92 -38.13 5.07
C TYR A 277 -11.97 -36.71 4.47
N ASP A 278 -13.15 -36.10 4.40
CA ASP A 278 -13.38 -34.77 3.86
C ASP A 278 -13.13 -33.69 4.92
N ARG A 279 -11.88 -33.63 5.37
CA ARG A 279 -11.44 -32.83 6.53
C ARG A 279 -10.66 -31.56 6.18
N THR A 280 -10.29 -31.38 4.92
CA THR A 280 -9.53 -30.20 4.49
C THR A 280 -10.48 -29.05 4.14
N PHE A 281 -10.27 -27.88 4.73
CA PHE A 281 -10.95 -26.65 4.37
C PHE A 281 -10.00 -25.69 3.68
N GLU A 282 -10.49 -25.04 2.61
CA GLU A 282 -9.76 -24.06 1.83
C GLU A 282 -10.57 -22.77 1.70
N LEU A 283 -9.89 -21.63 1.84
CA LEU A 283 -10.48 -20.31 1.69
C LEU A 283 -9.48 -19.36 1.04
N VAL A 284 -9.84 -18.79 -0.10
CA VAL A 284 -9.07 -17.71 -0.73
C VAL A 284 -9.51 -16.36 -0.15
N LEU A 285 -8.54 -15.59 0.32
CA LEU A 285 -8.73 -14.23 0.81
C LEU A 285 -8.23 -13.23 -0.22
N TYR A 286 -8.98 -12.14 -0.37
CA TYR A 286 -8.69 -11.08 -1.32
C TYR A 286 -8.55 -9.74 -0.60
N THR A 287 -7.75 -8.85 -1.19
CA THR A 287 -7.60 -7.47 -0.75
C THR A 287 -7.93 -6.48 -1.84
N SER A 288 -8.54 -5.35 -1.49
CA SER A 288 -8.77 -4.25 -2.43
C SER A 288 -8.67 -2.88 -1.78
N SER A 289 -8.38 -1.86 -2.58
CA SER A 289 -8.32 -0.46 -2.16
C SER A 289 -9.66 0.29 -2.34
N GLY A 290 -10.72 -0.39 -2.81
CA GLY A 290 -12.00 0.23 -3.15
C GLY A 290 -12.77 0.79 -1.93
N ASN A 291 -13.29 2.01 -2.05
CA ASN A 291 -14.06 2.62 -0.96
C ASN A 291 -15.55 2.19 -0.94
N GLN A 292 -16.11 1.90 -2.13
CA GLN A 292 -17.51 1.49 -2.24
C GLN A 292 -17.69 0.02 -1.88
N LYS A 293 -18.78 -0.31 -1.19
CA LYS A 293 -19.16 -1.71 -0.97
C LYS A 293 -19.68 -2.28 -2.28
N ARG A 294 -19.02 -3.32 -2.78
CA ARG A 294 -19.45 -4.07 -3.96
C ARG A 294 -20.26 -5.29 -3.53
N ARG A 295 -21.30 -5.58 -4.29
CA ARG A 295 -22.15 -6.75 -4.05
C ARG A 295 -21.51 -8.01 -4.67
N TYR A 296 -20.83 -7.85 -5.79
CA TYR A 296 -20.35 -8.93 -6.62
C TYR A 296 -18.83 -8.85 -6.88
N SER A 297 -18.20 -10.00 -7.04
CA SER A 297 -16.74 -10.13 -7.15
C SER A 297 -16.20 -9.65 -8.49
N ASP A 298 -17.03 -9.60 -9.53
CA ASP A 298 -16.67 -9.02 -10.83
C ASP A 298 -16.66 -7.48 -10.80
N GLN A 299 -17.26 -6.87 -9.79
CA GLN A 299 -17.26 -5.42 -9.57
C GLN A 299 -16.13 -4.95 -8.63
N GLU A 300 -15.49 -5.89 -7.94
CA GLU A 300 -14.40 -5.62 -7.00
C GLU A 300 -13.08 -6.07 -7.64
N GLN A 301 -12.21 -5.13 -7.99
CA GLN A 301 -10.87 -5.44 -8.47
C GLN A 301 -9.98 -5.75 -7.27
N GLY A 302 -10.09 -6.98 -6.75
CA GLY A 302 -9.27 -7.46 -5.65
C GLY A 302 -8.10 -8.31 -6.12
N GLU A 303 -6.98 -8.19 -5.43
CA GLU A 303 -5.83 -9.07 -5.56
C GLU A 303 -5.97 -10.23 -4.57
N GLU A 304 -5.55 -11.42 -4.98
CA GLU A 304 -5.49 -12.57 -4.07
C GLU A 304 -4.39 -12.33 -3.04
N LEU A 305 -4.79 -12.31 -1.76
CA LEU A 305 -3.87 -12.14 -0.64
C LEU A 305 -3.22 -13.48 -0.28
N CYS A 306 -4.03 -14.52 -0.08
CA CYS A 306 -3.56 -15.86 0.21
C CYS A 306 -4.66 -16.92 0.08
N LEU A 307 -4.23 -18.17 -0.07
CA LEU A 307 -5.03 -19.37 0.14
C LEU A 307 -4.80 -19.88 1.57
N TYR A 308 -5.83 -19.79 2.41
CA TYR A 308 -5.86 -20.42 3.73
C TYR A 308 -6.31 -21.87 3.60
N ARG A 309 -5.50 -22.81 4.11
CA ARG A 309 -5.80 -24.24 4.12
C ARG A 309 -5.64 -24.81 5.53
N VAL A 310 -6.63 -25.55 6.01
CA VAL A 310 -6.59 -26.18 7.33
C VAL A 310 -7.14 -27.61 7.31
N ASP A 311 -6.55 -28.49 8.10
CA ASP A 311 -7.06 -29.83 8.37
C ASP A 311 -7.94 -29.80 9.62
N LEU A 312 -9.26 -29.83 9.40
CA LEU A 312 -10.28 -29.84 10.45
C LEU A 312 -10.26 -31.14 11.28
N GLY A 313 -9.58 -32.20 10.83
CA GLY A 313 -9.42 -33.44 11.60
C GLY A 313 -8.66 -33.24 12.90
N THR A 314 -8.02 -32.10 13.09
CA THR A 314 -7.38 -31.68 14.35
C THR A 314 -8.34 -31.02 15.33
N TYR A 315 -9.57 -30.68 14.92
CA TYR A 315 -10.52 -29.97 15.76
C TYR A 315 -11.43 -30.94 16.54
N PRO A 316 -11.65 -30.70 17.85
CA PRO A 316 -12.49 -31.56 18.68
C PRO A 316 -13.91 -31.75 18.13
N ASN A 317 -14.53 -30.69 17.64
CA ASN A 317 -15.89 -30.73 17.11
C ASN A 317 -15.99 -31.50 15.77
N PHE A 318 -14.93 -31.56 14.97
CA PHE A 318 -14.89 -32.43 13.80
C PHE A 318 -14.91 -33.90 14.24
N LEU A 319 -14.10 -34.25 15.25
CA LEU A 319 -14.04 -35.62 15.79
C LEU A 319 -15.39 -36.05 16.38
N GLU A 320 -16.04 -35.18 17.15
CA GLU A 320 -17.37 -35.42 17.71
C GLU A 320 -18.44 -35.64 16.62
N GLN A 321 -18.43 -34.83 15.56
CA GLN A 321 -19.35 -35.01 14.43
C GLN A 321 -19.09 -36.33 13.69
N VAL A 322 -17.83 -36.73 13.52
CA VAL A 322 -17.48 -38.03 12.91
C VAL A 322 -17.99 -39.21 13.74
N GLU A 323 -17.94 -39.13 15.07
CA GLU A 323 -18.46 -40.18 15.96
C GLU A 323 -19.98 -40.23 15.96
N THR A 324 -20.63 -39.08 15.92
CA THR A 324 -22.10 -38.97 15.99
C THR A 324 -22.74 -39.30 14.64
N SER A 325 -22.11 -38.91 13.54
CA SER A 325 -22.55 -39.17 12.17
C SER A 325 -21.99 -40.52 11.68
N LEU A 326 -22.50 -41.61 12.27
CA LEU A 326 -22.09 -42.99 11.96
C LEU A 326 -22.19 -43.33 10.46
N PHE A 327 -23.17 -42.74 9.76
CA PHE A 327 -23.34 -42.83 8.31
C PHE A 327 -23.97 -41.54 7.78
N GLY A 328 -23.30 -40.84 6.87
CA GLY A 328 -23.84 -39.66 6.20
C GLY A 328 -22.87 -38.49 6.13
N ASP A 329 -23.33 -37.44 5.46
CA ASP A 329 -22.69 -36.15 5.45
C ASP A 329 -22.96 -35.39 6.76
N PHE A 330 -22.04 -34.52 7.14
CA PHE A 330 -22.15 -33.71 8.36
C PHE A 330 -21.58 -32.31 8.15
N TYR A 331 -21.85 -31.41 9.08
CA TYR A 331 -21.38 -30.04 9.03
C TYR A 331 -20.47 -29.76 10.22
N VAL A 332 -19.39 -29.01 9.97
CA VAL A 332 -18.46 -28.55 11.02
C VAL A 332 -18.39 -27.04 11.00
N ASP A 333 -18.72 -26.45 12.15
CA ASP A 333 -18.64 -25.02 12.39
C ASP A 333 -17.31 -24.66 13.04
N PHE A 334 -16.64 -23.60 12.60
CA PHE A 334 -15.40 -23.14 13.21
C PHE A 334 -15.22 -21.65 12.98
N VAL A 335 -14.31 -21.04 13.74
CA VAL A 335 -14.04 -19.60 13.68
C VAL A 335 -12.62 -19.37 13.19
N LEU A 336 -12.48 -18.50 12.20
CA LEU A 336 -11.20 -17.97 11.78
C LEU A 336 -11.00 -16.59 12.41
N GLY A 337 -9.94 -16.45 13.20
CA GLY A 337 -9.56 -15.18 13.82
C GLY A 337 -8.62 -14.39 12.91
N PHE A 338 -8.88 -13.10 12.79
CA PHE A 338 -8.03 -12.14 12.12
C PHE A 338 -7.52 -11.14 13.14
N GLU A 339 -6.21 -11.06 13.26
CA GLU A 339 -5.53 -10.01 14.01
C GLU A 339 -4.92 -9.03 13.03
N MET A 340 -4.95 -7.75 13.38
CA MET A 340 -4.11 -6.77 12.69
C MET A 340 -2.81 -6.63 13.48
N ASP A 341 -1.70 -6.80 12.77
CA ASP A 341 -0.44 -6.36 13.33
C ASP A 341 -0.40 -4.82 13.39
N SER A 342 0.65 -4.30 14.00
CA SER A 342 0.80 -2.87 14.20
C SER A 342 1.07 -2.07 12.90
N ALA A 343 1.08 -2.80 11.79
CA ALA A 343 1.29 -2.36 10.43
C ALA A 343 -0.01 -2.37 9.61
N GLY A 344 -1.14 -2.74 10.23
CA GLY A 344 -2.41 -2.90 9.54
C GLY A 344 -2.42 -4.06 8.54
N ARG A 345 -1.47 -4.99 8.66
CA ARG A 345 -1.50 -6.26 7.93
C ARG A 345 -2.34 -7.24 8.69
N ILE A 346 -3.15 -7.95 7.93
CA ILE A 346 -4.01 -8.98 8.48
C ILE A 346 -3.17 -10.23 8.68
N MET A 347 -3.01 -10.61 9.93
CA MET A 347 -2.52 -11.92 10.34
C MET A 347 -3.71 -12.82 10.56
N ILE A 348 -3.67 -14.01 9.99
CA ILE A 348 -4.60 -15.07 10.35
C ILE A 348 -4.10 -15.60 11.69
N ALA A 349 -4.82 -15.29 12.77
CA ALA A 349 -4.57 -15.93 14.05
C ALA A 349 -4.95 -17.41 13.87
N LEU A 350 -4.03 -18.31 14.24
CA LEU A 350 -4.29 -19.74 14.25
C LEU A 350 -5.65 -20.00 14.90
N PRO A 351 -6.43 -20.95 14.36
CA PRO A 351 -7.80 -21.18 14.78
C PRO A 351 -7.87 -21.25 16.30
N LEU A 352 -8.66 -20.34 16.89
CA LEU A 352 -9.07 -20.49 18.26
C LEU A 352 -9.86 -21.80 18.32
N ILE A 353 -9.26 -22.82 18.94
CA ILE A 353 -9.96 -24.01 19.41
C ILE A 353 -10.83 -23.55 20.60
N GLN A 354 -11.76 -22.64 20.35
CA GLN A 354 -12.80 -22.31 21.29
C GLN A 354 -14.03 -23.10 20.88
N MET A 355 -14.36 -24.05 21.75
CA MET A 355 -15.65 -24.70 21.84
C MET A 355 -16.73 -23.62 21.70
N LEU A 356 -17.46 -23.62 20.59
CA LEU A 356 -18.78 -22.99 20.57
C LEU A 356 -19.65 -23.89 21.44
N SER A 357 -19.73 -23.59 22.73
CA SER A 357 -20.78 -24.14 23.59
C SER A 357 -22.11 -23.63 23.05
N ASN A 358 -23.02 -24.58 22.78
CA ASN A 358 -24.36 -24.43 22.22
C ASN A 358 -25.13 -23.15 22.62
#